data_AF-A0A7V1HWC2-F1
#
_entry.id   AF-A0A7V1HWC2-F1
#
_cell.length_a   1.000
_cell.length_b   1.000
_cell.length_c   1.000
_cell.angle_alpha   90.00
_cell.angle_beta   90.00
_cell.angle_gamma   90.00
#
_symmetry.space_group_name_H-M   'P 1'
#
loop_
_entity.id
_entity.type
_entity.pdbx_description
1 polymer ?
#
loop_
_entity_poly.entity_id
_entity_poly.type
_entity_poly.pdbx_seq_one_letter_code
_entity_poly.pdbx_strand_id
1 'polypeptide(L)'
;MTLEDFKKIYDKPGSIVLIEGKRKVKETEKESLVQLGKILAEQTKHITFRSGNAAGSDELFSRGVCRVDPSRLMVITPYTGHRQKKNIANQSISLDDINLEKEDEVLYYSKKNKKTKHLIDKYVKGERGRYAIKAAYIIRDTIKVIGTGKIKPVSLGIFYDDLNEPMSGGTGHTMDICLKNNIPVINQLKWMKWLNNTTQH
;
A
#
# COMPACT_ATOMS: atom_id res chain seq x y z
N MET A 1 -3.80 17.01 10.08
CA MET A 1 -4.14 15.75 10.78
C MET A 1 -2.98 15.40 11.67
N THR A 2 -3.22 15.48 12.98
CA THR A 2 -2.33 14.97 14.02
C THR A 2 -2.49 13.44 14.14
N LEU A 3 -1.64 12.79 14.94
CA LEU A 3 -1.79 11.36 15.23
C LEU A 3 -3.11 11.08 15.98
N GLU A 4 -3.50 11.96 16.92
CA GLU A 4 -4.77 11.83 17.63
C GLU A 4 -5.98 11.98 16.70
N ASP A 5 -5.95 12.93 15.76
CA ASP A 5 -7.02 13.04 14.74
C ASP A 5 -7.10 11.76 13.89
N PHE A 6 -5.94 11.22 13.49
CA PHE A 6 -5.87 9.99 12.72
C PHE A 6 -6.52 8.83 13.48
N LYS A 7 -6.16 8.63 14.76
CA LYS A 7 -6.74 7.58 15.62
C LYS A 7 -8.24 7.75 15.75
N LYS A 8 -8.71 8.97 16.07
CA LYS A 8 -10.14 9.27 16.23
C LYS A 8 -10.98 8.95 14.98
N ILE A 9 -10.42 9.17 13.79
CA ILE A 9 -11.15 9.01 12.52
C ILE A 9 -11.08 7.56 12.00
N TYR A 10 -9.92 6.90 12.14
CA TYR A 10 -9.61 5.65 11.46
C TYR A 10 -9.42 4.44 12.38
N ASP A 11 -9.23 4.59 13.69
CA ASP A 11 -9.12 3.43 14.59
C ASP A 11 -10.49 2.85 14.96
N LYS A 12 -11.15 2.24 13.98
CA LYS A 12 -12.47 1.64 14.10
C LYS A 12 -12.54 0.29 13.39
N PRO A 13 -13.44 -0.61 13.79
CA PRO A 13 -13.58 -1.92 13.16
C PRO A 13 -13.74 -1.84 11.64
N GLY A 14 -12.93 -2.62 10.92
CA GLY A 14 -12.96 -2.69 9.46
C GLY A 14 -12.21 -1.58 8.72
N SER A 15 -11.56 -0.65 9.43
CA SER A 15 -10.67 0.32 8.79
C SER A 15 -9.39 -0.32 8.30
N ILE A 16 -9.01 0.04 7.07
CA ILE A 16 -7.82 -0.48 6.41
C ILE A 16 -6.94 0.69 6.02
N VAL A 17 -5.70 0.71 6.48
CA VAL A 17 -4.73 1.76 6.18
C VAL A 17 -3.64 1.19 5.29
N LEU A 18 -3.49 1.79 4.11
CA LEU A 18 -2.42 1.47 3.18
C LEU A 18 -1.10 2.08 3.66
N ILE A 19 -0.05 1.27 3.74
CA ILE A 19 1.32 1.68 4.09
C ILE A 19 2.28 1.22 2.99
N GLU A 20 2.79 2.17 2.20
CA GLU A 20 3.68 1.84 1.09
C GLU A 20 4.55 3.04 0.70
N GLY A 21 5.39 2.86 -0.30
CA GLY A 21 6.13 3.97 -0.86
C GLY A 21 7.21 3.60 -1.84
N LYS A 22 8.23 4.46 -1.94
CA LYS A 22 9.39 4.25 -2.80
C LYS A 22 10.26 3.09 -2.31
N ARG A 23 10.89 2.40 -3.26
CA ARG A 23 11.88 1.35 -2.97
C ARG A 23 13.21 1.94 -2.49
N LYS A 24 13.59 3.09 -3.04
CA LYS A 24 14.77 3.84 -2.60
C LYS A 24 14.35 4.71 -1.42
N VAL A 25 14.88 4.41 -0.25
CA VAL A 25 14.65 5.14 1.00
C VAL A 25 15.98 5.72 1.45
N LYS A 26 15.99 6.97 1.91
CA LYS A 26 17.18 7.59 2.50
C LYS A 26 17.56 6.86 3.79
N GLU A 27 18.85 6.62 3.99
CA GLU A 27 19.35 5.87 5.15
C GLU A 27 18.84 6.45 6.48
N THR A 28 18.91 7.78 6.60
CA THR A 28 18.49 8.54 7.78
C THR A 28 16.99 8.47 8.07
N GLU A 29 16.17 8.01 7.12
CA GLU A 29 14.71 7.94 7.25
C GLU A 29 14.21 6.50 7.38
N LYS A 30 15.08 5.49 7.25
CA LYS A 30 14.67 4.08 7.33
C LYS A 30 14.09 3.73 8.70
N GLU A 31 14.74 4.16 9.78
CA GLU A 31 14.25 3.88 11.13
C GLU A 31 12.91 4.60 11.38
N SER A 32 12.73 5.81 10.85
CA SER A 32 11.46 6.54 10.95
C SER A 32 10.28 5.77 10.34
N LEU A 33 10.49 5.03 9.25
CA LEU A 33 9.46 4.19 8.65
C LEU A 33 9.10 2.99 9.54
N VAL A 34 10.11 2.33 10.11
CA VAL A 34 9.90 1.23 11.06
C VAL A 34 9.17 1.73 12.30
N GLN A 35 9.61 2.87 12.84
CA GLN A 35 9.02 3.50 14.02
C GLN A 35 7.58 3.95 13.76
N LEU A 36 7.27 4.50 12.58
CA LEU A 36 5.90 4.83 12.23
C LEU A 36 5.01 3.59 12.21
N GLY A 37 5.43 2.51 11.55
CA GLY A 37 4.67 1.26 11.53
C GLY A 37 4.41 0.72 12.93
N LYS A 38 5.41 0.79 13.80
CA LYS A 38 5.31 0.39 15.22
C LYS A 38 4.33 1.25 15.99
N ILE A 39 4.50 2.58 15.99
CA ILE A 39 3.63 3.52 16.71
C ILE A 39 2.17 3.39 16.26
N LEU A 40 1.93 3.27 14.95
CA LEU A 40 0.57 3.10 14.44
C LEU A 40 -0.05 1.82 14.99
N ALA A 41 0.68 0.71 15.03
CA ALA A 41 0.18 -0.55 15.58
C ALA A 41 0.02 -0.51 17.11
N GLU A 42 0.91 0.14 17.86
CA GLU A 42 0.81 0.28 19.32
C GLU A 42 -0.35 1.17 19.77
N GLN A 43 -0.61 2.25 19.02
CA GLN A 43 -1.58 3.28 19.41
C GLN A 43 -2.95 3.14 18.75
N THR A 44 -3.17 2.07 17.98
CA THR A 44 -4.47 1.75 17.41
C THR A 44 -4.83 0.30 17.70
N LYS A 45 -6.13 -0.02 17.75
CA LYS A 45 -6.61 -1.37 18.09
C LYS A 45 -7.22 -2.11 16.90
N HIS A 46 -7.87 -1.40 15.99
CA HIS A 46 -8.79 -1.99 15.01
C HIS A 46 -8.28 -1.98 13.58
N ILE A 47 -7.23 -1.22 13.28
CA ILE A 47 -6.75 -1.03 11.91
C ILE A 47 -6.07 -2.29 11.38
N THR A 48 -6.46 -2.72 10.18
CA THR A 48 -5.63 -3.60 9.35
C THR A 48 -4.73 -2.76 8.46
N PHE A 49 -3.43 -3.03 8.50
CA PHE A 49 -2.45 -2.41 7.62
C PHE A 49 -2.31 -3.21 6.33
N ARG A 50 -2.35 -2.52 5.20
CA ARG A 50 -2.20 -3.12 3.88
C ARG A 50 -0.92 -2.64 3.20
N SER A 51 -0.19 -3.54 2.55
CA SER A 51 1.00 -3.19 1.78
C SER A 51 1.18 -4.04 0.52
N GLY A 52 2.24 -3.79 -0.25
CA GLY A 52 2.56 -4.48 -1.48
C GLY A 52 3.71 -5.50 -1.40
N ASN A 53 4.26 -5.75 -0.20
CA ASN A 53 5.44 -6.60 -0.01
C ASN A 53 6.63 -6.19 -0.91
N ALA A 54 6.77 -4.90 -1.28
CA ALA A 54 7.92 -4.42 -2.04
C ALA A 54 9.13 -4.21 -1.12
N ALA A 55 10.34 -4.18 -1.69
CA ALA A 55 11.52 -3.76 -0.93
C ALA A 55 11.45 -2.24 -0.65
N GLY A 56 12.20 -1.77 0.35
CA GLY A 56 12.23 -0.36 0.72
C GLY A 56 11.14 -0.02 1.73
N SER A 57 10.36 1.04 1.47
CA SER A 57 9.42 1.57 2.46
C SER A 57 8.30 0.61 2.85
N ASP A 58 7.70 -0.14 1.91
CA ASP A 58 6.73 -1.21 2.21
C ASP A 58 7.26 -2.17 3.27
N GLU A 59 8.48 -2.69 3.09
CA GLU A 59 9.13 -3.63 4.00
C GLU A 59 9.43 -2.98 5.36
N LEU A 60 9.88 -1.72 5.37
CA LEU A 60 10.20 -1.01 6.61
C LEU A 60 8.95 -0.71 7.45
N PHE A 61 7.88 -0.20 6.84
CA PHE A 61 6.60 -0.02 7.54
C PHE A 61 6.06 -1.36 8.07
N SER A 62 6.07 -2.39 7.22
CA SER A 62 5.59 -3.73 7.56
C SER A 62 6.34 -4.31 8.76
N ARG A 63 7.67 -4.12 8.83
CA ARG A 63 8.48 -4.53 9.98
C ARG A 63 8.05 -3.85 11.27
N GLY A 64 7.71 -2.57 11.21
CA GLY A 64 7.18 -1.83 12.36
C GLY A 64 5.87 -2.44 12.88
N VAL A 65 4.91 -2.68 11.98
CA VAL A 65 3.61 -3.28 12.32
C VAL A 65 3.79 -4.68 12.91
N CYS A 66 4.56 -5.55 12.24
CA CYS A 66 4.75 -6.93 12.68
C CYS A 66 5.57 -7.09 13.98
N ARG A 67 6.29 -6.05 14.43
CA ARG A 67 6.92 -6.05 15.76
C ARG A 67 5.90 -5.98 16.89
N VAL A 68 4.70 -5.48 16.60
CA VAL A 68 3.63 -5.28 17.58
C VAL A 68 2.57 -6.35 17.42
N ASP A 69 2.03 -6.48 16.21
CA ASP A 69 0.99 -7.46 15.90
C ASP A 69 1.02 -7.83 14.40
N PRO A 70 1.65 -8.97 14.05
CA PRO A 70 1.66 -9.46 12.67
C PRO A 70 0.28 -9.74 12.09
N SER A 71 -0.72 -10.08 12.93
CA SER A 71 -2.07 -10.42 12.48
C SER A 71 -2.77 -9.26 11.79
N ARG A 72 -2.32 -8.04 12.06
CA ARG A 72 -2.83 -6.79 11.50
C ARG A 72 -2.18 -6.40 10.19
N LEU A 73 -1.20 -7.15 9.68
CA LEU A 73 -0.60 -6.89 8.37
C LEU A 73 -1.16 -7.83 7.29
N MET A 74 -1.69 -7.21 6.24
CA MET A 74 -2.09 -7.88 5.00
C MET A 74 -1.27 -7.35 3.81
N VAL A 75 -0.85 -8.23 2.91
CA VAL A 75 -0.22 -7.86 1.65
C VAL A 75 -1.02 -8.33 0.45
N ILE A 76 -1.01 -7.51 -0.61
CA ILE A 76 -1.51 -7.91 -1.92
C ILE A 76 -0.31 -8.03 -2.87
N THR A 77 -0.12 -9.20 -3.45
CA THR A 77 1.06 -9.54 -4.25
C THR A 77 0.72 -9.71 -5.72
N PRO A 78 1.65 -9.39 -6.65
CA PRO A 78 1.42 -9.49 -8.09
C PRO A 78 1.15 -10.91 -8.60
N TYR A 79 1.62 -11.94 -7.88
CA TYR A 79 1.48 -13.36 -8.19
C TYR A 79 1.87 -14.19 -6.96
N THR A 80 1.53 -15.48 -6.98
CA THR A 80 1.76 -16.42 -5.88
C THR A 80 3.26 -16.63 -5.66
N GLY A 81 3.70 -16.63 -4.40
CA GLY A 81 5.12 -16.79 -4.04
C GLY A 81 5.98 -15.52 -4.23
N HIS A 82 5.39 -14.38 -4.61
CA HIS A 82 6.12 -13.11 -4.74
C HIS A 82 6.85 -12.74 -3.44
N ARG A 83 8.19 -12.66 -3.53
CA ARG A 83 9.10 -12.36 -2.41
C ARG A 83 8.75 -13.15 -1.13
N GLN A 84 8.37 -14.42 -1.26
CA GLN A 84 7.90 -15.25 -0.13
C GLN A 84 8.87 -15.26 1.07
N LYS A 85 10.18 -15.36 0.81
CA LYS A 85 11.23 -15.33 1.86
C LYS A 85 11.31 -14.00 2.63
N LYS A 86 10.69 -12.93 2.12
CA LYS A 86 10.64 -11.60 2.73
C LYS A 86 9.23 -11.21 3.16
N ASN A 87 8.24 -12.04 2.90
CA ASN A 87 6.87 -11.78 3.31
C ASN A 87 6.73 -12.08 4.80
N ILE A 88 6.45 -11.04 5.58
CA ILE A 88 6.26 -11.10 7.04
C ILE A 88 4.80 -10.86 7.45
N ALA A 89 3.90 -10.75 6.48
CA ALA A 89 2.49 -10.49 6.73
C ALA A 89 1.76 -11.77 7.13
N ASN A 90 0.79 -11.64 8.03
CA ASN A 90 -0.07 -12.75 8.42
C ASN A 90 -1.03 -13.17 7.30
N GLN A 91 -1.48 -12.21 6.48
CA GLN A 91 -2.35 -12.47 5.34
C GLN A 91 -1.71 -12.01 4.04
N SER A 92 -1.75 -12.87 3.02
CA SER A 92 -1.27 -12.57 1.68
C SER A 92 -2.34 -12.97 0.66
N ILE A 93 -2.70 -12.04 -0.22
CA ILE A 93 -3.65 -12.29 -1.32
C ILE A 93 -2.91 -12.06 -2.64
N SER A 94 -2.92 -13.05 -3.52
CA SER A 94 -2.35 -12.92 -4.86
C SER A 94 -3.38 -12.42 -5.86
N LEU A 95 -2.96 -11.75 -6.95
CA LEU A 95 -3.85 -11.59 -8.11
C LEU A 95 -4.20 -12.91 -8.77
N ASP A 96 -3.37 -13.95 -8.62
CA ASP A 96 -3.71 -15.28 -9.14
C ASP A 96 -4.99 -15.83 -8.49
N ASP A 97 -5.33 -15.37 -7.28
CA ASP A 97 -6.53 -15.74 -6.53
C ASP A 97 -7.77 -14.87 -6.87
N ILE A 98 -7.60 -13.87 -7.75
CA ILE A 98 -8.63 -12.86 -8.06
C ILE A 98 -9.09 -13.06 -9.50
N ASN A 99 -10.39 -13.28 -9.68
CA ASN A 99 -11.00 -13.30 -11.01
C ASN A 99 -11.17 -11.87 -11.55
N LEU A 100 -10.12 -11.35 -12.19
CA LEU A 100 -10.09 -9.98 -12.72
C LEU A 100 -11.14 -9.68 -13.78
N GLU A 101 -11.67 -10.69 -14.48
CA GLU A 101 -12.75 -10.50 -15.45
C GLU A 101 -14.05 -10.03 -14.80
N LYS A 102 -14.20 -10.23 -13.48
CA LYS A 102 -15.34 -9.78 -12.70
C LYS A 102 -15.11 -8.44 -11.98
N GLU A 103 -13.96 -7.80 -12.17
CA GLU A 103 -13.53 -6.62 -11.42
C GLU A 103 -13.39 -5.41 -12.37
N ASP A 104 -14.50 -5.00 -12.99
CA ASP A 104 -14.53 -3.92 -14.00
C ASP A 104 -13.93 -2.60 -13.50
N GLU A 105 -14.21 -2.24 -12.26
CA GLU A 105 -13.73 -1.01 -11.65
C GLU A 105 -12.19 -1.03 -11.48
N VAL A 106 -11.64 -2.18 -11.07
CA VAL A 106 -10.18 -2.39 -11.00
C VAL A 106 -9.56 -2.21 -12.37
N LEU A 107 -10.09 -2.88 -13.40
CA LEU A 107 -9.56 -2.76 -14.75
C LEU A 107 -9.68 -1.33 -15.30
N TYR A 108 -10.77 -0.63 -15.00
CA TYR A 108 -10.97 0.76 -15.38
C TYR A 108 -9.90 1.68 -14.78
N TYR A 109 -9.70 1.64 -13.46
CA TYR A 109 -8.70 2.49 -12.79
C TYR A 109 -7.27 2.11 -13.16
N SER A 110 -6.96 0.82 -13.29
CA SER A 110 -5.65 0.36 -13.78
C SER A 110 -5.33 0.93 -15.16
N LYS A 111 -6.32 0.99 -16.06
CA LYS A 111 -6.15 1.46 -17.46
C LYS A 111 -6.12 2.98 -17.62
N LYS A 112 -6.32 3.76 -16.56
CA LYS A 112 -6.33 5.24 -16.65
C LYS A 112 -5.01 5.82 -17.14
N ASN A 113 -3.88 5.16 -16.85
CA ASN A 113 -2.61 5.58 -17.42
C ASN A 113 -2.50 5.11 -18.88
N LYS A 114 -2.63 6.05 -19.82
CA LYS A 114 -2.57 5.79 -21.27
C LYS A 114 -1.30 5.05 -21.70
N LYS A 115 -0.16 5.26 -21.02
CA LYS A 115 1.12 4.62 -21.36
C LYS A 115 1.13 3.12 -21.04
N THR A 116 0.32 2.68 -20.09
CA THR A 116 0.30 1.29 -19.60
C THR A 116 -1.01 0.55 -19.88
N LYS A 117 -2.05 1.24 -20.37
CA LYS A 117 -3.34 0.64 -20.75
C LYS A 117 -3.18 -0.63 -21.60
N HIS A 118 -2.38 -0.57 -22.66
CA HIS A 118 -2.17 -1.69 -23.57
C HIS A 118 -1.58 -2.94 -22.88
N LEU A 119 -0.78 -2.75 -21.81
CA LEU A 119 -0.21 -3.87 -21.04
C LEU A 119 -1.29 -4.62 -20.27
N ILE A 120 -2.27 -3.89 -19.73
CA ILE A 120 -3.38 -4.46 -18.97
C ILE A 120 -4.32 -5.20 -19.91
N ASP A 121 -4.64 -4.62 -21.07
CA ASP A 121 -5.48 -5.27 -22.08
C ASP A 121 -4.88 -6.61 -22.52
N LYS A 122 -3.56 -6.66 -22.74
CA LYS A 122 -2.82 -7.90 -23.06
C LYS A 122 -2.87 -8.92 -21.92
N TYR A 123 -2.66 -8.46 -20.68
CA TYR A 123 -2.67 -9.31 -19.50
C TYR A 123 -4.03 -10.00 -19.28
N VAL A 124 -5.13 -9.26 -19.45
CA VAL A 124 -6.50 -9.78 -19.34
C VAL A 124 -6.82 -10.77 -20.46
N LYS A 125 -6.26 -10.58 -21.66
CA LYS A 125 -6.37 -11.55 -22.77
C LYS A 125 -5.53 -12.82 -22.61
N GLY A 126 -4.84 -12.98 -21.48
CA GLY A 126 -4.04 -14.16 -21.19
C GLY A 126 -2.61 -14.13 -21.74
N GLU A 127 -2.14 -13.00 -22.30
CA GLU A 127 -0.73 -12.90 -22.71
C GLU A 127 0.20 -13.04 -21.49
N ARG A 128 1.18 -13.94 -21.59
CA ARG A 128 2.19 -14.19 -20.55
C ARG A 128 3.57 -13.74 -21.04
N GLY A 129 4.37 -13.16 -20.14
CA GLY A 129 5.71 -12.64 -20.45
C GLY A 129 6.12 -11.41 -19.63
N ARG A 130 7.21 -10.72 -20.00
CA ARG A 130 7.70 -9.53 -19.27
C ARG A 130 6.66 -8.42 -19.13
N TYR A 131 5.80 -8.26 -20.15
CA TYR A 131 4.70 -7.30 -20.12
C TYR A 131 3.61 -7.67 -19.11
N ALA A 132 3.37 -8.97 -18.91
CA ALA A 132 2.41 -9.47 -17.95
C ALA A 132 2.82 -9.13 -16.50
N ILE A 133 4.12 -9.20 -16.20
CA ILE A 133 4.64 -8.85 -14.87
C ILE A 133 4.34 -7.37 -14.56
N LYS A 134 4.64 -6.46 -15.49
CA LYS A 134 4.38 -5.03 -15.28
C LYS A 134 2.89 -4.73 -15.15
N ALA A 135 2.03 -5.38 -15.94
CA ALA A 135 0.59 -5.26 -15.82
C ALA A 135 0.10 -5.74 -14.45
N ALA A 136 0.57 -6.90 -13.97
CA ALA A 136 0.22 -7.44 -12.67
C ALA A 136 0.52 -6.45 -11.52
N TYR A 137 1.68 -5.77 -11.53
CA TYR A 137 1.98 -4.74 -10.53
C TYR A 137 0.99 -3.56 -10.55
N ILE A 138 0.57 -3.11 -11.74
CA ILE A 138 -0.36 -1.98 -11.89
C ILE A 138 -1.76 -2.36 -11.40
N ILE A 139 -2.23 -3.55 -11.80
CA ILE A 139 -3.53 -4.08 -11.36
C ILE A 139 -3.51 -4.29 -9.84
N ARG A 140 -2.42 -4.87 -9.32
CA ARG A 140 -2.18 -5.03 -7.89
C ARG A 140 -2.31 -3.69 -7.17
N ASP A 141 -1.60 -2.66 -7.63
CA ASP A 141 -1.59 -1.35 -7.00
C ASP A 141 -2.99 -0.73 -6.96
N THR A 142 -3.82 -0.99 -7.98
CA THR A 142 -5.24 -0.61 -7.98
C THR A 142 -6.04 -1.38 -6.91
N ILE A 143 -5.94 -2.71 -6.87
CA ILE A 143 -6.64 -3.56 -5.90
C ILE A 143 -6.26 -3.22 -4.46
N LYS A 144 -4.99 -2.88 -4.19
CA LYS A 144 -4.58 -2.42 -2.86
C LYS A 144 -5.40 -1.24 -2.38
N VAL A 145 -5.78 -0.33 -3.28
CA VAL A 145 -6.52 0.88 -2.93
C VAL A 145 -8.01 0.61 -2.90
N ILE A 146 -8.60 0.24 -4.03
CA ILE A 146 -10.07 0.18 -4.16
C ILE A 146 -10.65 -1.18 -3.77
N GLY A 147 -9.81 -2.19 -3.60
CA GLY A 147 -10.26 -3.54 -3.27
C GLY A 147 -10.82 -4.29 -4.49
N THR A 148 -11.69 -5.26 -4.19
CA THR A 148 -12.46 -6.10 -5.13
C THR A 148 -13.81 -6.42 -4.48
N GLY A 149 -14.67 -7.20 -5.14
CA GLY A 149 -15.89 -7.71 -4.50
C GLY A 149 -15.67 -8.47 -3.18
N LYS A 150 -14.46 -9.01 -2.95
CA LYS A 150 -14.10 -9.76 -1.73
C LYS A 150 -13.13 -9.02 -0.81
N ILE A 151 -12.45 -7.99 -1.32
CA ILE A 151 -11.42 -7.24 -0.59
C ILE A 151 -11.94 -5.83 -0.39
N LYS A 152 -12.11 -5.38 0.86
CA LYS A 152 -12.58 -4.02 1.12
C LYS A 152 -11.59 -2.95 0.64
N PRO A 153 -12.04 -1.76 0.21
CA PRO A 153 -11.17 -0.63 -0.09
C PRO A 153 -10.41 -0.14 1.16
N VAL A 154 -9.33 0.61 0.95
CA VAL A 154 -8.62 1.30 2.05
C VAL A 154 -9.40 2.54 2.48
N SER A 155 -9.29 2.87 3.77
CA SER A 155 -9.84 4.11 4.35
C SER A 155 -8.88 5.29 4.20
N LEU A 156 -7.58 5.03 4.08
CA LEU A 156 -6.51 6.03 4.03
C LEU A 156 -5.25 5.41 3.42
N GLY A 157 -4.42 6.21 2.74
CA GLY A 157 -3.04 5.84 2.42
C GLY A 157 -1.98 6.69 3.12
N ILE A 158 -0.97 6.02 3.68
CA ILE A 158 0.25 6.60 4.25
C ILE A 158 1.42 6.21 3.34
N PHE A 159 2.12 7.22 2.84
CA PHE A 159 3.13 7.06 1.81
C PHE A 159 4.50 7.61 2.24
N TYR A 160 5.55 6.92 1.81
CA TYR A 160 6.89 7.48 1.68
C TYR A 160 7.19 7.76 0.21
N ASP A 161 7.38 9.02 -0.15
CA ASP A 161 7.57 9.44 -1.54
C ASP A 161 8.97 10.05 -1.79
N ASP A 162 9.30 10.38 -3.03
CA ASP A 162 10.42 11.27 -3.33
C ASP A 162 9.90 12.71 -3.32
N LEU A 163 10.33 13.55 -2.38
CA LEU A 163 9.86 14.94 -2.30
C LEU A 163 10.39 15.84 -3.43
N ASN A 164 11.45 15.42 -4.11
CA ASN A 164 11.99 16.16 -5.27
C ASN A 164 11.25 15.76 -6.55
N GLU A 165 10.78 14.52 -6.64
CA GLU A 165 9.99 14.01 -7.76
C GLU A 165 8.72 13.28 -7.26
N PRO A 166 7.79 14.02 -6.64
CA PRO A 166 6.64 13.42 -5.98
C PRO A 166 5.69 12.78 -6.98
N MET A 167 4.94 11.78 -6.50
CA MET A 167 3.89 11.09 -7.25
C MET A 167 4.36 10.51 -8.60
N SER A 168 5.61 10.07 -8.66
CA SER A 168 6.20 9.40 -9.82
C SER A 168 6.26 7.87 -9.65
N GLY A 169 6.33 7.14 -10.76
CA GLY A 169 6.49 5.67 -10.76
C GLY A 169 5.29 4.92 -10.14
N GLY A 170 5.55 3.74 -9.58
CA GLY A 170 4.51 2.88 -8.99
C GLY A 170 3.82 3.51 -7.78
N THR A 171 4.59 4.09 -6.86
CA THR A 171 4.04 4.83 -5.71
C THR A 171 3.12 5.97 -6.15
N GLY A 172 3.55 6.73 -7.17
CA GLY A 172 2.74 7.79 -7.75
C GLY A 172 1.44 7.31 -8.36
N HIS A 173 1.47 6.16 -9.04
CA HIS A 173 0.26 5.52 -9.55
C HIS A 173 -0.70 5.16 -8.41
N THR A 174 -0.22 4.55 -7.33
CA THR A 174 -1.09 4.23 -6.19
C THR A 174 -1.69 5.48 -5.55
N MET A 175 -0.90 6.53 -5.36
CA MET A 175 -1.38 7.81 -4.82
C MET A 175 -2.44 8.45 -5.72
N ASP A 176 -2.24 8.43 -7.04
CA ASP A 176 -3.21 8.92 -8.02
C ASP A 176 -4.55 8.14 -7.96
N ILE A 177 -4.50 6.82 -7.77
CA ILE A 177 -5.71 6.00 -7.57
C ILE A 177 -6.41 6.41 -6.28
N CYS A 178 -5.69 6.62 -5.17
CA CYS A 178 -6.29 7.11 -3.92
C CYS A 178 -7.05 8.42 -4.15
N LEU A 179 -6.40 9.41 -4.75
CA LEU A 179 -6.98 10.73 -4.98
C LEU A 179 -8.22 10.68 -5.89
N LYS A 180 -8.17 9.89 -6.96
CA LYS A 180 -9.32 9.69 -7.87
C LYS A 180 -10.51 8.98 -7.24
N ASN A 181 -10.29 8.28 -6.14
CA ASN A 181 -11.31 7.57 -5.37
C ASN A 181 -11.65 8.28 -4.05
N ASN A 182 -11.25 9.55 -3.88
CA ASN A 182 -11.47 10.34 -2.68
C ASN A 182 -10.92 9.70 -1.39
N ILE A 183 -9.90 8.86 -1.52
CA ILE A 183 -9.18 8.24 -0.40
C ILE A 183 -8.08 9.21 0.03
N PRO A 184 -8.09 9.70 1.29
CA PRO A 184 -7.11 10.67 1.73
C PRO A 184 -5.70 10.07 1.80
N VAL A 185 -4.69 10.92 1.56
CA VAL A 185 -3.28 10.52 1.58
C VAL A 185 -2.45 11.35 2.55
N ILE A 186 -1.50 10.71 3.22
CA ILE A 186 -0.55 11.31 4.16
C ILE A 186 0.86 10.94 3.73
N ASN A 187 1.73 11.93 3.51
CA ASN A 187 3.13 11.73 3.16
C ASN A 187 4.08 12.08 4.32
N GLN A 188 5.38 11.92 4.11
CA GLN A 188 6.39 12.11 5.15
C GLN A 188 6.43 13.51 5.77
N LEU A 189 5.99 14.55 5.06
CA LEU A 189 5.91 15.90 5.61
C LEU A 189 4.91 15.99 6.77
N LYS A 190 3.92 15.10 6.81
CA LYS A 190 2.92 15.01 7.87
C LYS A 190 3.30 13.97 8.92
N TRP A 191 3.52 12.72 8.53
CA TRP A 191 3.68 11.65 9.51
C TRP A 191 5.02 11.69 10.26
N MET A 192 6.07 12.34 9.72
CA MET A 192 7.31 12.53 10.50
C MET A 192 7.08 13.43 11.73
N LYS A 193 6.13 14.37 11.66
CA LYS A 193 5.76 15.20 12.81
C LYS A 193 5.11 14.38 13.93
N TRP A 194 4.45 13.28 13.58
CA TRP A 194 3.87 12.38 14.57
C TRP A 194 4.97 11.71 15.40
N LEU A 195 6.09 11.35 14.77
CA LEU A 195 7.23 10.71 15.44
C LEU A 195 7.89 11.66 16.44
N ASN A 196 8.13 12.91 16.04
CA ASN A 196 8.81 13.91 16.87
C ASN A 196 8.03 14.27 18.14
N ASN A 197 6.69 14.19 18.08
CA ASN A 197 5.83 14.50 19.24
C ASN A 197 5.71 13.32 20.23
N THR A 198 6.10 12.11 19.83
CA THR A 198 6.12 10.92 20.71
C THR A 198 7.41 10.79 21.53
N THR A 199 8.47 11.52 21.19
CA THR A 199 9.78 11.45 21.88
C THR A 199 9.89 12.36 23.12
N GLN A 200 8.80 12.96 23.58
CA GLN A 200 8.76 13.87 24.74
C GLN A 200 8.20 13.22 26.04
N HIS A 201 8.20 11.90 26.14
CA HIS A 201 7.78 11.18 27.35
C HIS A 201 8.86 10.23 27.84
#